data_AF-A0A972XHC0-F1
#
_entry.id   AF-A0A972XHC0-F1
#
_cell.length_a   1.000
_cell.length_b   1.000
_cell.length_c   1.000
_cell.angle_alpha   90.00
_cell.angle_beta   90.00
_cell.angle_gamma   90.00
#
_symmetry.space_group_name_H-M   'P 1'
#
loop_
_entity.id
_entity.type
_entity.pdbx_description
1 polymer ?
#
loop_
_entity_poly.entity_id
_entity_poly.type
_entity_poly.pdbx_seq_one_letter_code
_entity_poly.pdbx_strand_id
1 'polypeptide(L)'
;SADRILLAAEWHQEIMGDLDAGARFIVAEGRESGTVGVYDADGKPRLDIIDAAIRGAGLARTFFEAPRKDQQAWFINMHGPEVNLGNVAPDDLLPLQTLRLGLRADTALRNLAEQVAFGRQT
;
A
#
# COMPACT_ATOMS: atom_id res chain seq x y z
N SER A 1 17.46 -8.68 17.34
CA SER A 1 17.55 -7.24 17.07
C SER A 1 16.21 -6.66 17.44
N ALA A 2 16.13 -5.68 18.35
CA ALA A 2 14.84 -5.07 18.68
C ALA A 2 14.36 -4.28 17.46
N ASP A 3 13.16 -4.58 16.95
CA ASP A 3 12.58 -3.85 15.82
C ASP A 3 12.43 -2.38 16.22
N ARG A 4 13.26 -1.51 15.62
CA ARG A 4 13.23 -0.07 15.85
C ARG A 4 12.00 0.49 15.17
N ILE A 5 11.06 1.01 15.97
CA ILE A 5 9.91 1.77 15.44
C ILE A 5 10.42 3.14 15.02
N LEU A 6 10.50 3.37 13.72
CA LEU A 6 10.85 4.67 13.14
C LEU A 6 9.64 5.60 13.14
N LEU A 7 9.90 6.89 13.34
CA LEU A 7 8.94 7.98 13.19
C LEU A 7 8.80 8.37 11.71
N ALA A 8 7.67 8.99 11.36
CA ALA A 8 7.40 9.42 9.98
C ALA A 8 8.49 10.36 9.40
N ALA A 9 9.12 11.19 10.24
CA ALA A 9 10.22 12.06 9.81
C ALA A 9 11.49 11.28 9.46
N GLU A 10 11.81 10.23 10.22
CA GLU A 10 12.97 9.36 9.96
C GLU A 10 12.74 8.58 8.65
N TRP A 11 11.54 8.03 8.45
CA TRP A 11 11.14 7.40 7.19
C TRP A 11 11.31 8.33 5.99
N HIS A 12 10.85 9.57 6.12
CA HIS A 12 10.98 10.53 5.03
C HIS A 12 12.46 10.80 4.70
N GLN A 13 13.32 10.93 5.71
CA GLN A 13 14.76 11.13 5.51
C GLN A 13 15.43 9.92 4.84
N GLU A 14 15.11 8.70 5.26
CA GLU A 14 15.64 7.48 4.66
C GLU A 14 15.21 7.37 3.19
N ILE A 15 13.93 7.62 2.90
CA ILE A 15 13.40 7.63 1.53
C ILE A 15 14.10 8.66 0.65
N MET A 16 14.29 9.88 1.15
CA MET A 16 15.01 10.90 0.39
C MET A 16 16.47 10.50 0.16
N GLY A 17 17.13 9.89 1.15
CA GLY A 17 18.48 9.35 1.01
C GLY A 17 18.59 8.26 -0.05
N ASP A 18 17.65 7.33 -0.10
CA ASP A 18 17.60 6.27 -1.12
C ASP A 18 17.40 6.85 -2.52
N LEU A 19 16.51 7.83 -2.65
CA LEU A 19 16.26 8.51 -3.92
C LEU A 19 17.49 9.31 -4.39
N ASP A 20 18.16 10.02 -3.49
CA ASP A 20 19.41 10.75 -3.77
C ASP A 20 20.55 9.80 -4.15
N ALA A 21 20.55 8.57 -3.60
CA ALA A 21 21.46 7.49 -3.99
C ALA A 21 21.12 6.84 -5.35
N GLY A 22 20.01 7.23 -5.99
CA GLY A 22 19.60 6.77 -7.31
C GLY A 22 18.56 5.66 -7.33
N ALA A 23 17.87 5.40 -6.20
CA ALA A 23 16.78 4.44 -6.16
C ALA A 23 15.65 4.86 -7.12
N ARG A 24 15.19 3.91 -7.95
CA ARG A 24 14.05 4.13 -8.86
C ARG A 24 12.70 3.94 -8.17
N PHE A 25 12.68 3.02 -7.20
CA PHE A 25 11.50 2.63 -6.44
C PHE A 25 11.87 2.55 -4.96
N ILE A 26 10.86 2.76 -4.13
CA ILE A 26 10.95 2.60 -2.68
C ILE A 26 10.06 1.45 -2.27
N VAL A 27 10.54 0.61 -1.37
CA VAL A 27 9.74 -0.45 -0.73
C VAL A 27 9.45 -0.02 0.69
N ALA A 28 8.19 0.20 1.00
CA ALA A 28 7.74 0.50 2.34
C ALA A 28 7.49 -0.82 3.09
N GLU A 29 8.36 -1.10 4.06
CA GLU A 29 8.45 -2.36 4.79
C GLU A 29 7.20 -2.66 5.64
N GLY A 30 6.73 -3.91 5.54
CA GLY A 30 5.70 -4.52 6.37
C GLY A 30 6.05 -5.95 6.84
N ARG A 31 7.09 -6.56 6.24
CA ARG A 31 7.53 -7.96 6.41
C ARG A 31 6.42 -8.97 6.13
N GLU A 32 6.71 -10.26 6.34
CA GLU A 32 5.75 -11.35 6.14
C GLU A 32 4.59 -11.32 7.15
N SER A 33 4.84 -10.84 8.38
CA SER A 33 3.77 -10.74 9.39
C SER A 33 2.76 -9.63 9.08
N GLY A 34 3.18 -8.57 8.39
CA GLY A 34 2.36 -7.39 8.18
C GLY A 34 2.03 -6.68 9.49
N THR A 35 2.92 -6.69 10.48
CA THR A 35 2.68 -6.11 11.82
C THR A 35 3.80 -5.16 12.28
N VAL A 36 4.60 -4.69 11.34
CA VAL A 36 5.74 -3.78 11.55
C VAL A 36 5.80 -2.73 10.45
N GLY A 37 6.70 -1.75 10.61
CA GLY A 37 6.95 -0.73 9.59
C GLY A 37 5.72 0.11 9.29
N VAL A 38 5.15 -0.04 8.09
CA VAL A 38 3.89 0.63 7.69
C VAL A 38 2.65 0.13 8.43
N TYR A 39 2.77 -0.88 9.29
CA TYR A 39 1.70 -1.42 10.12
C TYR A 39 1.98 -1.30 11.62
N ASP A 40 0.91 -1.28 12.41
CA ASP A 40 0.99 -1.48 13.87
C ASP A 40 1.00 -2.97 14.24
N ALA A 41 1.07 -3.27 15.55
CA ALA A 41 1.13 -4.64 16.05
C ALA A 41 -0.12 -5.48 15.71
N ASP A 42 -1.26 -4.85 15.44
CA ASP A 42 -2.50 -5.51 15.03
C ASP A 42 -2.57 -5.71 13.49
N GLY A 43 -1.60 -5.14 12.77
CA GLY A 43 -1.53 -5.13 11.31
C GLY A 43 -2.33 -4.00 10.65
N LYS A 44 -2.74 -2.99 11.41
CA LYS A 44 -3.45 -1.82 10.87
C LYS A 44 -2.47 -0.84 10.24
N PRO A 45 -2.85 -0.21 9.11
CA PRO A 45 -2.00 0.77 8.43
C PRO A 45 -1.65 1.99 9.31
N ARG A 46 -0.37 2.34 9.35
CA ARG A 46 0.14 3.57 9.97
C ARG A 46 0.17 4.70 8.94
N LEU A 47 -0.91 5.48 8.95
CA LEU A 47 -1.16 6.53 7.95
C LEU A 47 -0.05 7.58 7.88
N ASP A 48 0.51 7.95 9.03
CA ASP A 48 1.61 8.91 9.12
C ASP A 48 2.86 8.47 8.33
N ILE A 49 3.18 7.18 8.40
CA ILE A 49 4.31 6.57 7.66
C ILE A 49 3.97 6.41 6.18
N ILE A 50 2.79 5.88 5.85
CA ILE A 50 2.35 5.70 4.47
C ILE A 50 2.35 7.04 3.73
N ASP A 51 1.82 8.09 4.36
CA ASP A 51 1.80 9.43 3.80
C ASP A 51 3.23 10.00 3.65
N ALA A 52 4.14 9.70 4.59
CA ALA A 52 5.54 10.11 4.46
C ALA A 52 6.21 9.47 3.24
N ALA A 53 5.92 8.18 2.97
CA ALA A 53 6.43 7.49 1.81
C ALA A 53 5.86 8.03 0.49
N ILE A 54 4.56 8.32 0.47
CA ILE A 54 3.90 8.92 -0.71
C ILE A 54 4.42 10.35 -0.95
N ARG A 55 4.63 11.16 0.10
CA ARG A 55 5.20 12.51 -0.05
C ARG A 55 6.65 12.48 -0.54
N GLY A 56 7.45 11.50 -0.11
CA GLY A 56 8.85 11.36 -0.54
C GLY A 56 8.99 10.88 -1.98
N ALA A 57 8.44 9.70 -2.28
CA ALA A 57 8.68 9.04 -3.57
C ALA A 57 7.53 9.19 -4.58
N GLY A 58 6.32 9.49 -4.11
CA GLY A 58 5.10 9.44 -4.91
C GLY A 58 4.54 8.03 -5.06
N LEU A 59 3.21 7.90 -5.12
CA LEU A 59 2.50 6.62 -5.15
C LEU A 59 3.00 5.67 -6.26
N ALA A 60 3.28 6.19 -7.45
CA ALA A 60 3.72 5.40 -8.60
C ALA A 60 5.10 4.76 -8.42
N ARG A 61 5.94 5.28 -7.51
CA ARG A 61 7.29 4.76 -7.24
C ARG A 61 7.40 4.02 -5.90
N THR A 62 6.32 3.96 -5.13
CA THR A 62 6.31 3.30 -3.82
C THR A 62 5.59 1.96 -3.91
N PHE A 63 6.29 0.88 -3.55
CA PHE A 63 5.71 -0.42 -3.28
C PHE A 63 5.41 -0.53 -1.78
N PHE A 64 4.21 -0.93 -1.43
CA PHE A 64 3.86 -1.25 -0.04
C PHE A 64 3.85 -2.76 0.13
N GLU A 65 4.66 -3.29 1.05
CA GLU A 65 4.55 -4.70 1.40
C GLU A 65 3.20 -4.95 2.07
N ALA A 66 2.38 -5.83 1.49
CA ALA A 66 1.02 -6.11 1.96
C ALA A 66 0.77 -7.63 1.92
N PRO A 67 1.38 -8.40 2.83
CA PRO A 67 1.27 -9.86 2.84
C PRO A 67 -0.15 -10.36 3.13
N ARG A 68 -0.99 -9.56 3.80
CA ARG A 68 -2.34 -9.98 4.21
C ARG A 68 -3.42 -9.40 3.29
N LYS A 69 -4.48 -10.19 3.05
CA LYS A 69 -5.65 -9.79 2.24
C LYS A 69 -6.27 -8.46 2.67
N ASP A 70 -6.45 -8.24 3.98
CA ASP A 70 -7.04 -7.02 4.53
C ASP A 70 -6.20 -5.78 4.20
N GLN A 71 -4.88 -5.91 4.24
CA GLN A 71 -3.94 -4.86 3.85
C GLN A 71 -3.97 -4.57 2.35
N GLN A 72 -4.01 -5.61 1.51
CA GLN A 72 -4.15 -5.47 0.06
C GLN A 72 -5.44 -4.74 -0.31
N ALA A 73 -6.57 -5.15 0.28
CA ALA A 73 -7.86 -4.52 0.06
C ALA A 73 -7.86 -3.06 0.54
N TRP A 74 -7.23 -2.76 1.69
CA TRP A 74 -7.10 -1.41 2.20
C TRP A 74 -6.38 -0.49 1.21
N PHE A 75 -5.20 -0.89 0.71
CA PHE A 75 -4.44 -0.10 -0.26
C PHE A 75 -5.22 0.11 -1.56
N ILE A 76 -5.90 -0.92 -2.07
CA ILE A 76 -6.71 -0.82 -3.29
C ILE A 76 -7.87 0.16 -3.12
N ASN A 77 -8.55 0.13 -1.97
CA ASN A 77 -9.64 1.05 -1.69
C ASN A 77 -9.16 2.49 -1.52
N MET A 78 -8.00 2.70 -0.88
CA MET A 78 -7.48 4.04 -0.59
C MET A 78 -6.76 4.69 -1.78
N HIS A 79 -6.05 3.90 -2.59
CA HIS A 79 -5.13 4.41 -3.62
C HIS A 79 -5.41 3.87 -5.02
N GLY A 80 -6.43 3.02 -5.18
CA GLY A 80 -6.85 2.46 -6.46
C GLY A 80 -6.20 1.11 -6.79
N PRO A 81 -6.72 0.41 -7.81
CA PRO A 81 -6.30 -0.94 -8.19
C PRO A 81 -4.93 -0.97 -8.84
N GLU A 82 -4.32 0.17 -9.12
CA GLU A 82 -2.97 0.28 -9.68
C GLU A 82 -1.88 0.50 -8.60
N VAL A 83 -2.26 0.50 -7.32
CA VAL A 83 -1.28 0.62 -6.23
C VAL A 83 -0.26 -0.53 -6.27
N ASN A 84 1.03 -0.19 -6.17
CA ASN A 84 2.10 -1.18 -6.19
C ASN A 84 2.14 -1.92 -4.84
N LEU A 85 1.94 -3.24 -4.86
CA LEU A 85 1.97 -4.09 -3.66
C LEU A 85 3.11 -5.09 -3.75
N GLY A 86 3.89 -5.20 -2.69
CA GLY A 86 4.98 -6.14 -2.53
C GLY A 86 4.67 -7.21 -1.48
N ASN A 87 5.56 -8.20 -1.37
CA ASN A 87 5.46 -9.30 -0.40
C ASN A 87 4.11 -10.06 -0.42
N VAL A 88 3.49 -10.16 -1.61
CA VAL A 88 2.26 -10.92 -1.82
C VAL A 88 2.60 -12.39 -1.95
N ALA A 89 1.97 -13.24 -1.13
CA ALA A 89 2.18 -14.68 -1.20
C ALA A 89 1.79 -15.23 -2.59
N PRO A 90 2.49 -16.25 -3.12
CA PRO A 90 2.16 -16.84 -4.41
C PRO A 90 0.69 -17.28 -4.54
N ASP A 91 0.14 -17.87 -3.47
CA ASP A 91 -1.25 -18.33 -3.42
C ASP A 91 -2.27 -17.17 -3.42
N ASP A 92 -1.81 -15.95 -3.11
CA ASP A 92 -2.62 -14.73 -3.09
C ASP A 92 -2.59 -13.95 -4.41
N LEU A 93 -1.83 -14.36 -5.42
CA LEU A 93 -1.76 -13.63 -6.70
C LEU A 93 -3.12 -13.53 -7.42
N LEU A 94 -3.84 -14.66 -7.52
CA LEU A 94 -5.20 -14.66 -8.09
C LEU A 94 -6.21 -13.92 -7.19
N PRO A 95 -6.24 -14.17 -5.86
CA PRO A 95 -7.02 -13.36 -4.93
C PRO A 95 -6.79 -11.85 -5.07
N LEU A 96 -5.53 -11.41 -5.13
CA LEU A 96 -5.18 -10.00 -5.30
C LEU A 96 -5.73 -9.45 -6.62
N GLN A 97 -5.59 -10.18 -7.73
CA GLN A 97 -6.13 -9.72 -9.01
C GLN A 97 -7.65 -9.57 -8.96
N THR A 98 -8.35 -10.46 -8.27
CA THR A 98 -9.81 -10.32 -8.07
C THR A 98 -10.18 -9.15 -7.15
N LEU A 99 -9.34 -8.79 -6.18
CA LEU A 99 -9.51 -7.55 -5.40
C LEU A 99 -9.33 -6.33 -6.31
N ARG A 100 -8.29 -6.28 -7.15
CA ARG A 100 -8.04 -5.17 -8.08
C ARG A 100 -9.19 -4.95 -9.06
N LEU A 101 -9.81 -6.03 -9.55
CA LEU A 101 -10.97 -5.97 -10.45
C LEU A 101 -12.31 -5.66 -9.73
N GLY A 102 -12.33 -5.57 -8.40
CA GLY A 102 -13.56 -5.39 -7.63
C GLY A 102 -14.50 -6.60 -7.68
N LEU A 103 -13.97 -7.80 -7.90
CA LEU A 103 -14.73 -9.06 -7.95
C LEU A 103 -14.88 -9.72 -6.57
N ARG A 104 -14.41 -9.06 -5.50
CA ARG A 104 -14.58 -9.48 -4.11
C ARG A 104 -15.29 -8.41 -3.32
N ALA A 105 -16.06 -8.83 -2.30
CA ALA A 105 -16.86 -7.94 -1.47
C ALA A 105 -16.04 -6.77 -0.88
N ASP A 106 -14.77 -7.03 -0.52
CA ASP A 106 -13.87 -6.05 0.07
C ASP A 106 -13.59 -4.83 -0.82
N THR A 107 -13.72 -4.96 -2.15
CA THR A 107 -13.47 -3.87 -3.13
C THR A 107 -14.62 -3.66 -4.12
N ALA A 108 -15.72 -4.42 -4.02
CA ALA A 108 -16.84 -4.37 -4.97
C ALA A 108 -17.51 -2.99 -5.09
N LEU A 109 -17.61 -2.25 -3.98
CA LEU A 109 -18.27 -0.93 -3.96
C LEU A 109 -17.44 0.17 -4.64
N ARG A 110 -16.13 -0.05 -4.83
CA ARG A 110 -15.25 0.90 -5.51
C ARG A 110 -15.70 1.15 -6.96
N ASN A 111 -16.04 0.07 -7.68
CA ASN A 111 -16.49 0.15 -9.06
C ASN A 111 -17.86 0.83 -9.19
N LEU A 112 -18.73 0.73 -8.17
CA LEU A 112 -20.01 1.43 -8.16
C LEU A 112 -19.82 2.95 -8.10
N ALA A 113 -18.90 3.43 -7.28
CA ALA A 113 -18.63 4.87 -7.16
C ALA A 113 -18.10 5.47 -8.48
N GLU A 114 -17.21 4.75 -9.17
CA GLU A 114 -16.70 5.15 -10.49
C GLU A 114 -17.80 5.14 -11.57
N GLN A 115 -18.67 4.11 -11.60
CA GLN A 115 -19.78 4.03 -12.55
C GLN A 115 -20.85 5.10 -12.33
N VAL A 116 -21.17 5.43 -11.07
CA VAL A 116 -22.11 6.52 -10.75
C VAL A 116 -21.54 7.88 -11.15
N ALA A 117 -20.22 8.08 -11.04
CA ALA A 117 -19.57 9.29 -11.54
C ALA A 117 -19.64 9.41 -13.07
N PHE A 118 -19.44 8.31 -13.80
CA PHE A 118 -19.54 8.27 -15.27
C PHE A 118 -20.99 8.48 -15.76
N GLY A 119 -21.98 7.85 -15.12
CA GLY A 119 -23.39 7.96 -15.49
C GLY A 119 -24.05 9.31 -15.22
N ARG A 120 -23.37 10.26 -14.57
CA ARG A 120 -23.84 11.65 -14.39
C ARG A 120 -23.37 12.61 -15.48
N GLN A 121 -22.52 12.16 -16.40
CA GLN A 121 -21.97 13.00 -17.49
C GLN A 121 -22.63 12.77 -18.86
N THR A 122 -23.65 11.89 -18.96
CA THR A 122 -24.48 11.67 -20.15
C THR A 122 -25.90 12.16 -19.92
#